data_AF-A0A2N2DXY8-F1
#
_entry.id   AF-A0A2N2DXY8-F1
#
_cell.length_a   1.000
_cell.length_b   1.000
_cell.length_c   1.000
_cell.angle_alpha   90.00
_cell.angle_beta   90.00
_cell.angle_gamma   90.00
#
_symmetry.space_group_name_H-M   'P 1'
#
loop_
_entity.id
_entity.type
_entity.pdbx_description
1 polymer ?
#
loop_
_entity_poly.entity_id
_entity_poly.type
_entity_poly.pdbx_seq_one_letter_code
_entity_poly.pdbx_strand_id
1 'polypeptide(L)'
;MVFKKEGVIMQGVFNATDVRRDWGSFIDNVVRFKPSLVKRNRDYLAAISLEHLEVVLIPYRFTLEYEEEADGSFSGSLKELDILANAASLDALKAKITTELIEYAQEYMDEFEKYYGAPNRKLHFPYIMRVLIQKNEDAVRGLLDA
;
A
#
# COMPACT_ATOMS: atom_id res chain seq x y z
N MET A 1 10.12 25.43 14.65
CA MET A 1 10.89 24.78 15.73
C MET A 1 10.93 23.28 15.50
N VAL A 2 12.10 22.67 15.66
CA VAL A 2 12.33 21.24 15.46
C VAL A 2 12.34 20.54 16.83
N PHE A 3 11.57 19.46 16.98
CA PHE A 3 11.42 18.71 18.23
C PHE A 3 12.08 17.33 18.12
N LYS A 4 12.37 16.71 19.27
CA LYS A 4 12.71 15.28 19.35
C LYS A 4 11.45 14.50 19.74
N LYS A 5 11.15 13.39 19.05
CA LYS A 5 10.10 12.44 19.45
C LYS A 5 10.70 11.40 20.38
N GLU A 6 10.15 11.25 21.57
CA GLU A 6 10.55 10.16 22.48
C GLU A 6 10.29 8.80 21.82
N GLY A 7 11.26 7.90 21.90
CA GLY A 7 11.16 6.56 21.29
C GLY A 7 11.41 6.48 19.78
N VAL A 8 11.73 7.59 19.08
CA VAL A 8 12.09 7.56 17.65
C VAL A 8 13.47 8.15 17.42
N ILE A 9 14.30 7.42 16.66
CA ILE A 9 15.70 7.76 16.37
C ILE A 9 15.82 8.94 15.38
N MET A 10 14.85 9.09 14.48
CA MET A 10 14.87 10.12 13.45
C MET A 10 15.05 11.51 14.05
N GLN A 11 16.12 12.18 13.64
CA GLN A 11 16.47 13.50 14.15
C GLN A 11 15.59 14.56 13.49
N GLY A 12 14.88 15.29 14.34
CA GLY A 12 14.12 16.48 13.99
C GLY A 12 12.70 16.22 13.50
N VAL A 13 11.75 16.78 14.25
CA VAL A 13 10.32 16.74 13.99
C VAL A 13 9.79 18.17 13.81
N PHE A 14 9.11 18.44 12.71
CA PHE A 14 8.51 19.76 12.45
C PHE A 14 7.21 19.94 13.25
N ASN A 15 6.93 21.15 13.74
CA ASN A 15 5.60 21.46 14.28
C ASN A 15 4.58 21.59 13.15
N ALA A 16 3.38 21.06 13.32
CA ALA A 16 2.29 21.22 12.36
C ALA A 16 1.98 22.70 12.03
N THR A 17 2.18 23.62 12.98
CA THR A 17 1.99 25.06 12.77
C THR A 17 3.03 25.65 11.82
N ASP A 18 4.29 25.23 11.94
CA ASP A 18 5.37 25.67 11.04
C ASP A 18 5.19 25.06 9.66
N VAL A 19 4.86 23.77 9.60
CA VAL A 19 4.53 23.09 8.34
C VAL A 19 3.38 23.79 7.62
N ARG A 20 2.33 24.21 8.35
CA ARG A 20 1.21 24.97 7.76
C ARG A 20 1.65 26.34 7.25
N ARG A 21 2.48 27.06 8.00
CA ARG A 21 2.97 28.39 7.60
C ARG A 21 3.86 28.31 6.36
N ASP A 22 4.71 27.29 6.29
CA ASP A 22 5.78 27.13 5.30
C ASP A 22 5.52 25.90 4.38
N TRP A 23 4.25 25.68 4.01
CA TRP A 23 3.76 24.42 3.39
C TRP A 23 4.46 24.05 2.08
N GLY A 24 4.65 25.01 1.17
CA GLY A 24 5.31 24.76 -0.11
C GLY A 24 6.74 24.24 0.07
N SER A 25 7.52 24.93 0.91
CA SER A 25 8.90 24.52 1.22
C SER A 25 8.97 23.16 1.93
N PHE A 26 7.98 22.86 2.78
CA PHE A 26 7.88 21.54 3.42
C PHE A 26 7.63 20.43 2.39
N ILE A 27 6.70 20.62 1.44
CA ILE A 27 6.46 19.65 0.36
C ILE A 27 7.73 19.46 -0.48
N ASP A 28 8.37 20.54 -0.93
CA ASP A 28 9.61 20.46 -1.72
C ASP A 28 10.69 19.66 -0.98
N ASN A 29 10.82 19.87 0.33
CA ASN A 29 11.75 19.09 1.17
C ASN A 29 11.41 17.59 1.18
N VAL A 30 10.14 17.23 1.37
CA VAL A 30 9.70 15.82 1.44
C VAL A 30 9.84 15.11 0.09
N VAL A 31 9.49 15.80 -1.00
CA VAL A 31 9.51 15.23 -2.35
C VAL A 31 10.93 15.13 -2.90
N ARG A 32 11.77 16.15 -2.71
CA ARG A 32 13.08 16.25 -3.37
C ARG A 32 14.27 15.78 -2.52
N PHE A 33 14.11 15.67 -1.21
CA PHE A 33 15.24 15.40 -0.31
C PHE A 33 15.03 14.18 0.58
N LYS A 34 14.06 14.21 1.51
CA LYS A 34 13.86 13.11 2.46
C LYS A 34 12.49 13.11 3.13
N PRO A 35 12.00 11.94 3.59
CA PRO A 35 10.83 11.88 4.47
C PRO A 35 11.02 12.74 5.72
N SER A 36 9.92 13.19 6.31
CA SER A 36 9.93 14.08 7.48
C SER A 36 8.85 13.69 8.48
N LEU A 37 9.13 13.89 9.77
CA LEU A 37 8.12 13.75 10.82
C LEU A 37 7.51 15.10 11.16
N VAL A 38 6.20 15.11 11.37
CA VAL A 38 5.46 16.28 11.84
C VAL A 38 4.75 15.94 13.15
N LYS A 39 4.82 16.85 14.12
CA LYS A 39 4.13 16.76 15.41
C LYS A 39 2.92 17.68 15.43
N ARG A 40 1.76 17.13 15.80
CA ARG A 40 0.55 17.88 16.10
C ARG A 40 0.06 17.50 17.50
N ASN A 41 0.22 18.40 18.47
CA ASN A 41 -0.07 18.12 19.88
C ASN A 41 0.67 16.86 20.39
N ARG A 42 -0.06 15.77 20.64
CA ARG A 42 0.46 14.46 21.09
C ARG A 42 0.72 13.49 19.93
N ASP A 43 0.23 13.82 18.74
CA ASP A 43 0.26 12.95 17.58
C ASP A 43 1.46 13.26 16.69
N TYR A 44 1.87 12.23 15.94
CA TYR A 44 2.95 12.31 14.99
C TYR A 44 2.50 11.70 13.67
N LEU A 45 2.84 12.36 12.58
CA LEU A 45 2.67 11.86 11.22
C LEU A 45 4.02 11.81 10.52
N ALA A 46 4.17 10.88 9.58
CA ALA A 46 5.28 10.84 8.66
C ALA A 46 4.81 11.32 7.29
N ALA A 47 5.54 12.27 6.72
CA ALA A 47 5.40 12.67 5.33
C ALA A 47 6.48 11.97 4.52
N ILE A 48 6.06 11.20 3.53
CA ILE A 48 6.91 10.39 2.66
C ILE A 48 6.50 10.65 1.20
N SER A 49 7.46 10.76 0.28
CA SER A 49 7.15 10.85 -1.14
C SER A 49 6.66 9.50 -1.67
N LEU A 50 5.92 9.50 -2.79
CA LEU A 50 5.51 8.24 -3.43
C LEU A 50 6.71 7.38 -3.82
N GLU A 51 7.81 7.98 -4.27
CA GLU A 51 9.06 7.25 -4.59
C GLU A 51 9.63 6.52 -3.38
N HIS A 52 9.74 7.20 -2.23
CA HIS A 52 10.22 6.56 -1.01
C HIS A 52 9.24 5.49 -0.50
N LEU A 53 7.94 5.74 -0.62
CA LEU A 53 6.90 4.79 -0.22
C LEU A 53 6.93 3.53 -1.10
N GLU A 54 7.13 3.68 -2.41
CA GLU A 54 7.32 2.59 -3.37
C GLU A 54 8.48 1.68 -2.92
N VAL A 55 9.63 2.27 -2.53
CA VAL A 55 10.78 1.53 -2.03
C VAL A 55 10.47 0.77 -0.73
N VAL A 56 9.76 1.41 0.21
CA VAL A 56 9.32 0.75 1.47
C VAL A 56 8.42 -0.44 1.17
N LEU A 57 7.62 -0.35 0.11
CA LEU A 57 6.62 -1.34 -0.24
C LEU A 57 7.13 -2.44 -1.20
N ILE A 58 8.37 -2.38 -1.70
CA ILE A 58 8.96 -3.41 -2.59
C ILE A 58 8.73 -4.86 -2.10
N PRO A 59 8.87 -5.19 -0.79
CA PRO A 59 8.70 -6.57 -0.33
C PRO A 59 7.28 -7.12 -0.40
N TYR A 60 6.27 -6.25 -0.55
CA TYR A 60 4.86 -6.67 -0.57
C TYR A 60 4.47 -7.07 -1.99
N ARG A 61 4.70 -8.33 -2.30
CA ARG A 61 4.31 -8.99 -3.56
C ARG A 61 3.22 -10.03 -3.31
N PHE A 62 2.55 -10.47 -4.38
CA PHE A 62 1.41 -11.39 -4.27
C PHE A 62 1.78 -12.74 -4.86
N THR A 63 1.77 -13.78 -4.05
CA THR A 63 2.00 -15.15 -4.51
C THR A 63 0.70 -15.71 -5.07
N LEU A 64 0.63 -15.94 -6.38
CA LEU A 64 -0.49 -16.60 -7.04
C LEU A 64 -0.27 -18.11 -7.05
N GLU A 65 -1.01 -18.83 -6.23
CA GLU A 65 -1.09 -20.29 -6.27
C GLU A 65 -2.25 -20.67 -7.21
N TYR A 66 -2.01 -21.53 -8.20
CA TYR A 66 -3.03 -21.93 -9.19
C TYR A 66 -2.88 -23.38 -9.64
N GLU A 67 -4.00 -23.94 -10.10
CA GLU A 67 -4.11 -25.30 -10.64
C GLU A 67 -4.96 -25.30 -11.92
N GLU A 68 -4.66 -26.20 -12.85
CA GLU A 68 -5.49 -26.46 -14.03
C GLU A 68 -6.57 -27.48 -13.67
N GLU A 69 -7.81 -27.13 -13.96
CA GLU A 69 -9.01 -27.91 -13.69
C GLU A 69 -9.29 -28.93 -14.79
N ALA A 70 -10.17 -29.90 -14.52
CA ALA A 70 -10.51 -30.96 -15.47
C ALA A 70 -11.14 -30.46 -16.80
N ASP A 71 -11.71 -29.26 -16.81
CA ASP A 71 -12.28 -28.62 -17.99
C ASP A 71 -11.29 -27.71 -18.75
N GLY A 72 -10.02 -27.68 -18.31
CA GLY A 72 -8.96 -26.84 -18.86
C GLY A 72 -9.01 -25.39 -18.38
N SER A 73 -9.91 -25.03 -17.46
CA SER A 73 -9.87 -23.74 -16.77
C SER A 73 -8.78 -23.73 -15.70
N PHE A 74 -8.47 -22.55 -15.18
CA PHE A 74 -7.49 -22.34 -14.12
C PHE A 74 -8.17 -21.71 -12.92
N SER A 75 -8.03 -22.35 -11.76
CA SER A 75 -8.41 -21.78 -10.47
C SER A 75 -7.15 -21.33 -9.74
N GLY A 76 -7.21 -20.19 -9.06
CA GLY A 76 -6.10 -19.74 -8.24
C GLY A 76 -6.50 -18.75 -7.17
N SER A 77 -5.60 -18.57 -6.21
CA SER A 77 -5.77 -17.72 -5.05
C SER A 77 -4.47 -17.01 -4.69
N LEU A 78 -4.59 -15.86 -4.01
CA LEU A 78 -3.45 -15.19 -3.43
C LEU A 78 -3.16 -15.74 -2.03
N LYS A 79 -1.89 -15.99 -1.74
CA LYS A 79 -1.49 -16.47 -0.41
C LYS A 79 -1.64 -15.40 0.67
N GLU A 80 -1.41 -14.15 0.30
CA GLU A 80 -1.36 -13.01 1.21
C GLU A 80 -2.74 -12.44 1.52
N LEU A 81 -3.72 -12.68 0.65
CA LEU A 81 -5.06 -12.10 0.72
C LEU A 81 -6.12 -13.15 0.36
N ASP A 82 -7.30 -13.03 0.96
CA ASP A 82 -8.46 -13.88 0.68
C ASP A 82 -9.13 -13.47 -0.65
N ILE A 83 -8.39 -13.65 -1.76
CA ILE A 83 -8.80 -13.38 -3.14
C ILE A 83 -8.60 -14.68 -3.92
N LEU A 84 -9.65 -15.12 -4.59
CA LEU A 84 -9.68 -16.35 -5.37
C LEU A 84 -10.50 -16.13 -6.63
N ALA A 85 -10.06 -16.72 -7.73
CA ALA A 85 -10.75 -16.63 -9.00
C ALA A 85 -10.58 -17.92 -9.81
N ASN A 86 -11.50 -18.13 -10.74
CA ASN A 86 -11.38 -19.11 -11.82
C ASN A 86 -11.57 -18.40 -13.17
N ALA A 87 -10.82 -18.83 -14.18
CA ALA A 87 -10.90 -18.33 -15.54
C ALA A 87 -10.42 -19.35 -16.59
N ALA A 88 -10.77 -19.14 -17.86
CA ALA A 88 -10.48 -20.07 -18.96
C ALA A 88 -8.99 -20.19 -19.35
N SER A 89 -8.10 -19.35 -18.81
CA SER A 89 -6.66 -19.43 -19.04
C SER A 89 -5.91 -18.76 -17.88
N LEU A 90 -4.63 -19.10 -17.70
CA LEU A 90 -3.78 -18.46 -16.69
C LEU A 90 -3.70 -16.93 -16.85
N ASP A 91 -3.68 -16.43 -18.09
CA ASP A 91 -3.66 -14.99 -18.35
C ASP A 91 -4.99 -14.32 -17.98
N ALA A 92 -6.12 -14.96 -18.26
CA ALA A 92 -7.42 -14.48 -17.84
C ALA A 92 -7.58 -14.53 -16.32
N LEU A 93 -7.00 -15.55 -15.66
CA LEU A 93 -6.96 -15.68 -14.21
C LEU A 93 -6.18 -14.51 -13.58
N LYS A 94 -4.97 -14.24 -14.08
CA LYS A 94 -4.16 -13.10 -13.63
C LYS A 94 -4.87 -11.76 -13.81
N ALA A 95 -5.56 -11.55 -14.92
CA ALA A 95 -6.33 -10.34 -15.16
C ALA A 95 -7.51 -10.19 -14.17
N LYS A 96 -8.24 -11.28 -13.91
CA LYS A 96 -9.35 -11.30 -12.96
C LYS A 96 -8.88 -11.03 -11.53
N ILE A 97 -7.83 -11.72 -11.07
CA ILE A 97 -7.20 -11.47 -9.76
C ILE A 97 -6.71 -10.02 -9.64
N THR A 98 -6.12 -9.47 -10.71
CA THR A 98 -5.67 -8.06 -10.72
C THR A 98 -6.84 -7.10 -10.53
N THR A 99 -7.97 -7.37 -11.17
CA THR A 99 -9.20 -6.55 -11.04
C THR A 99 -9.73 -6.63 -9.61
N GLU A 100 -9.88 -7.85 -9.07
CA GLU A 100 -10.34 -8.09 -7.70
C GLU A 100 -9.41 -7.45 -6.65
N LEU A 101 -8.10 -7.45 -6.88
CA LEU A 101 -7.12 -6.75 -6.04
C LEU A 101 -7.37 -5.24 -5.97
N ILE A 102 -7.64 -4.61 -7.12
CA ILE A 102 -7.87 -3.17 -7.21
C ILE A 102 -9.20 -2.81 -6.53
N GLU A 103 -10.25 -3.56 -6.81
CA GLU A 103 -11.57 -3.40 -6.17
C GLU A 103 -11.46 -3.57 -4.66
N TYR A 104 -10.78 -4.63 -4.20
CA TYR A 104 -10.56 -4.86 -2.77
C TYR A 104 -9.74 -3.75 -2.13
N ALA A 105 -8.71 -3.23 -2.80
CA ALA A 105 -7.89 -2.14 -2.29
C ALA A 105 -8.68 -0.83 -2.15
N GLN A 106 -9.59 -0.55 -3.08
CA GLN A 106 -10.49 0.60 -3.00
C GLN A 106 -11.51 0.44 -1.88
N GLU A 107 -12.19 -0.71 -1.82
CA GLU A 107 -13.15 -1.02 -0.75
C GLU A 107 -12.50 -0.98 0.64
N TYR A 108 -11.27 -1.48 0.77
CA TYR A 108 -10.51 -1.39 2.01
C TYR A 108 -10.36 0.05 2.48
N MET A 109 -10.12 1.00 1.57
CA MET A 109 -9.98 2.42 1.92
C MET A 109 -11.31 3.09 2.18
N ASP A 110 -12.36 2.73 1.43
CA ASP A 110 -13.71 3.25 1.62
C ASP A 110 -14.31 2.79 2.97
N GLU A 111 -13.99 1.57 3.40
CA GLU A 111 -14.41 0.98 4.66
C GLU A 111 -13.24 0.78 5.64
N PHE A 112 -12.32 1.75 5.69
CA PHE A 112 -11.04 1.63 6.42
C PHE A 112 -11.17 1.17 7.87
N GLU A 113 -12.12 1.72 8.64
CA GLU A 113 -12.28 1.35 10.05
C GLU A 113 -12.66 -0.11 10.24
N LYS A 114 -13.52 -0.65 9.36
CA LYS A 114 -13.95 -2.05 9.37
C LYS A 114 -12.77 -2.97 9.05
N TYR A 115 -12.07 -2.69 7.95
CA TYR A 115 -11.00 -3.56 7.48
C TYR A 115 -9.72 -3.45 8.33
N TYR A 116 -9.29 -2.24 8.68
CA TYR A 116 -8.11 -2.04 9.53
C TYR A 116 -8.36 -2.47 10.99
N GLY A 117 -9.62 -2.40 11.45
CA GLY A 117 -10.04 -2.87 12.77
C GLY A 117 -10.11 -4.39 12.90
N ALA A 118 -10.30 -5.13 11.80
CA ALA A 118 -10.42 -6.58 11.83
C ALA A 118 -9.03 -7.27 12.02
N PRO A 119 -8.86 -8.18 13.01
CA PRO A 119 -7.56 -8.78 13.33
C PRO A 119 -6.87 -9.49 12.15
N ASN A 120 -7.65 -10.16 11.30
CA ASN A 120 -7.17 -10.89 10.14
C ASN A 120 -6.99 -10.03 8.87
N ARG A 121 -7.46 -8.77 8.86
CA ARG A 121 -7.37 -7.87 7.69
C ARG A 121 -6.47 -6.67 7.92
N LYS A 122 -6.13 -6.36 9.17
CA LYS A 122 -5.19 -5.28 9.50
C LYS A 122 -3.83 -5.43 8.82
N LEU A 123 -3.32 -6.66 8.72
CA LEU A 123 -2.05 -6.96 8.06
C LEU A 123 -2.10 -6.85 6.53
N HIS A 124 -3.28 -6.70 5.93
CA HIS A 124 -3.41 -6.47 4.50
C HIS A 124 -3.01 -5.04 4.11
N PHE A 125 -3.05 -4.09 5.06
CA PHE A 125 -2.86 -2.67 4.77
C PHE A 125 -1.61 -2.34 3.93
N PRO A 126 -0.41 -2.92 4.17
CA PRO A 126 0.75 -2.67 3.30
C PRO A 126 0.55 -3.16 1.86
N TYR A 127 -0.13 -4.29 1.66
CA TYR A 127 -0.49 -4.82 0.33
C TYR A 127 -1.52 -3.93 -0.37
N ILE A 128 -2.50 -3.42 0.38
CA ILE A 128 -3.47 -2.44 -0.14
C ILE A 128 -2.76 -1.18 -0.60
N MET A 129 -1.88 -0.62 0.23
CA MET A 129 -1.08 0.55 -0.15
C MET A 129 -0.20 0.26 -1.37
N ARG A 130 0.37 -0.95 -1.47
CA ARG A 130 1.17 -1.37 -2.63
C ARG A 130 0.35 -1.30 -3.92
N VAL A 131 -0.90 -1.76 -3.92
CA VAL A 131 -1.80 -1.70 -5.08
C VAL A 131 -2.15 -0.25 -5.41
N LEU A 132 -2.55 0.55 -4.42
CA LEU A 132 -3.08 1.90 -4.63
C LEU A 132 -2.06 2.92 -5.15
N ILE A 133 -0.76 2.68 -4.94
CA ILE A 133 0.30 3.56 -5.48
C ILE A 133 0.72 3.21 -6.92
N GLN A 134 0.17 2.13 -7.50
CA GLN A 134 0.48 1.75 -8.87
C GLN A 134 -0.20 2.67 -9.88
N LYS A 135 0.46 2.86 -11.03
CA LYS A 135 0.01 3.78 -12.08
C LYS A 135 -1.19 3.27 -12.89
N ASN A 136 -1.35 1.95 -12.99
CA ASN A 136 -2.36 1.28 -13.82
C ASN A 136 -2.45 -0.21 -13.48
N GLU A 137 -3.44 -0.89 -14.08
CA GLU A 137 -3.68 -2.33 -13.90
C GLU A 137 -2.47 -3.20 -14.28
N ASP A 138 -1.77 -2.88 -15.37
CA ASP A 138 -0.56 -3.62 -15.78
C ASP A 138 0.53 -3.59 -14.71
N ALA A 139 0.71 -2.46 -14.04
CA ALA A 139 1.65 -2.32 -12.93
C ALA A 139 1.22 -3.16 -11.71
N VAL A 140 -0.09 -3.23 -11.43
CA VAL A 140 -0.63 -4.11 -10.38
C VAL A 140 -0.43 -5.58 -10.74
N ARG A 141 -0.71 -5.97 -12.00
CA ARG A 141 -0.48 -7.34 -12.50
C ARG A 141 0.98 -7.75 -12.37
N GLY A 142 1.92 -6.82 -12.56
CA GLY A 142 3.37 -7.05 -12.36
C GLY A 142 3.79 -7.31 -10.90
N LEU A 143 2.88 -7.16 -9.94
CA LEU A 143 3.11 -7.51 -8.54
C LEU A 143 2.85 -8.99 -8.23
N LEU A 144 2.21 -9.72 -9.16
CA LEU A 144 1.93 -11.13 -9.03
C LEU A 144 3.20 -11.96 -9.29
N ASP A 145 3.53 -12.86 -8.37
CA ASP A 145 4.53 -13.92 -8.49
C ASP A 145 3.77 -15.22 -8.76
N ALA A 146 3.90 -15.76 -9.97
CA ALA A 146 3.13 -16.89 -10.50
C ALA A 146 4.00 -17.83 -11.32
#